data_AF-A0A0C3CX21-F1
#
_entry.id   AF-A0A0C3CX21-F1
#
_cell.length_a   1.000
_cell.length_b   1.000
_cell.length_c   1.000
_cell.angle_alpha   90.00
_cell.angle_beta   90.00
_cell.angle_gamma   90.00
#
_symmetry.space_group_name_H-M   'P 1'
#
loop_
_entity.id
_entity.type
_entity.pdbx_description
1 polymer ?
#
loop_
_entity_poly.entity_id
_entity_poly.type
_entity_poly.pdbx_seq_one_letter_code
_entity_poly.pdbx_strand_id
1 'polypeptide(L)' 'LDIFIVAYLDNILIFSKTLTKYIKYIKKILDKIKQARLLIKPGKYKFYKKELKFLGYIIRENRI' A
#
# COMPACT_ATOMS: atom_id res chain seq x y z
N LEU A 1 -16.62 7.15 3.90
CA LEU A 1 -15.74 6.00 3.64
C LEU A 1 -14.33 6.51 3.37
N ASP A 2 -13.38 6.35 4.29
CA ASP A 2 -11.98 6.57 3.99
C ASP A 2 -11.42 5.30 3.33
N ILE A 3 -11.46 5.23 2.00
CA ILE A 3 -10.77 4.16 1.25
C ILE A 3 -9.31 4.59 1.13
N PHE A 4 -8.39 3.87 1.78
CA PHE A 4 -6.93 4.15 1.79
C PHE A 4 -6.10 2.93 1.33
N ILE A 5 -6.78 1.84 0.95
CA ILE A 5 -6.18 0.58 0.49
C ILE A 5 -6.92 0.14 -0.76
N VAL A 6 -6.17 -0.24 -1.78
CA VAL A 6 -6.67 -0.97 -2.95
C VAL A 6 -5.85 -2.25 -3.05
N ALA A 7 -6.52 -3.40 -2.95
CA ALA A 7 -5.88 -4.70 -3.12
C ALA A 7 -6.31 -5.29 -4.47
N TYR A 8 -5.34 -5.74 -5.26
CA TYR A 8 -5.56 -6.44 -6.51
C TYR A 8 -4.62 -7.64 -6.61
N LEU A 9 -5.18 -8.85 -6.48
CA LEU A 9 -4.43 -10.11 -6.39
C LEU A 9 -3.29 -9.99 -5.35
N ASP A 10 -2.04 -10.13 -5.78
CA ASP A 10 -0.84 -10.06 -4.94
C ASP A 10 -0.36 -8.63 -4.65
N ASN A 11 -0.98 -7.62 -5.26
CA ASN A 11 -0.54 -6.23 -5.17
C ASN A 11 -1.46 -5.44 -4.24
N ILE A 12 -0.89 -4.90 -3.16
CA ILE A 12 -1.59 -4.00 -2.24
C ILE A 12 -1.03 -2.60 -2.44
N LEU A 13 -1.93 -1.68 -2.81
CA LEU A 13 -1.66 -0.26 -2.88
C LEU A 13 -2.19 0.42 -1.62
N ILE A 14 -1.36 1.23 -0.98
CA ILE A 14 -1.71 2.00 0.20
C ILE A 14 -1.44 3.47 -0.12
N PHE A 15 -2.41 4.33 0.10
CA PHE A 15 -2.27 5.77 -0.10
C PHE A 15 -2.83 6.53 1.11
N SER A 16 -2.26 7.69 1.39
CA SER A 16 -2.69 8.52 2.51
C SER A 16 -2.29 9.97 2.28
N LYS A 17 -3.09 10.91 2.82
CA LYS A 17 -2.79 12.34 2.77
C LYS A 17 -1.63 12.77 3.69
N THR A 18 -1.32 11.99 4.73
CA THR A 18 -0.25 12.32 5.70
C THR A 18 0.56 11.09 6.08
N LEU A 19 1.87 11.29 6.31
CA LEU A 19 2.79 10.22 6.69
C LEU A 19 2.38 9.52 8.00
N THR A 20 1.86 10.26 8.97
CA THR A 20 1.38 9.69 10.25
C THR A 20 0.24 8.70 10.04
N LYS A 21 -0.71 9.01 9.14
CA LYS A 21 -1.79 8.08 8.77
C LYS A 21 -1.23 6.90 7.98
N TYR A 22 -0.31 7.14 7.05
CA TYR A 22 0.38 6.10 6.28
C TYR A 22 0.98 5.01 7.19
N ILE A 23 1.76 5.42 8.19
CA ILE A 23 2.43 4.51 9.14
C ILE A 23 1.38 3.72 9.93
N LYS A 24 0.30 4.36 10.38
CA LYS A 24 -0.79 3.70 11.09
C LYS A 24 -1.48 2.64 10.22
N TYR A 25 -1.66 2.92 8.93
CA TYR A 25 -2.26 1.96 8.00
C TYR A 25 -1.34 0.78 7.69
N ILE A 26 -0.04 1.04 7.46
CA ILE A 26 0.95 -0.03 7.28
C ILE A 26 0.94 -0.97 8.49
N LYS A 27 1.02 -0.46 9.72
CA LYS A 27 0.99 -1.29 10.92
C LYS A 27 -0.25 -2.19 10.97
N LYS A 28 -1.43 -1.63 10.75
CA LYS A 28 -2.69 -2.40 10.71
C LYS A 28 -2.69 -3.50 9.64
N ILE A 29 -2.11 -3.24 8.46
CA ILE A 29 -2.06 -4.21 7.36
C ILE A 29 -1.06 -5.32 7.69
N LEU A 30 0.12 -4.97 8.21
CA LEU A 30 1.12 -5.93 8.65
C LEU A 30 0.58 -6.84 9.76
N ASP A 31 -0.17 -6.29 10.72
CA ASP A 31 -0.83 -7.06 11.77
C ASP A 31 -1.84 -8.06 11.19
N LYS A 32 -2.68 -7.62 10.23
CA LYS A 32 -3.63 -8.51 9.56
C LYS A 32 -2.94 -9.60 8.75
N ILE A 33 -1.87 -9.27 8.02
CA ILE A 33 -1.08 -10.24 7.26
C ILE A 33 -0.44 -11.26 8.20
N LYS A 34 0.11 -10.81 9.34
CA LYS A 34 0.65 -11.69 10.38
C LYS A 34 -0.42 -12.63 10.93
N GLN A 35 -1.63 -12.14 11.20
CA GLN A 35 -2.76 -12.97 11.66
C GLN A 35 -3.19 -13.98 10.60
N ALA A 36 -3.18 -13.59 9.32
CA ALA A 36 -3.50 -14.47 8.19
C ALA A 36 -2.37 -15.45 7.84
N ARG A 37 -1.23 -15.43 8.54
CA ARG A 37 -0.04 -16.25 8.27
C ARG A 37 0.47 -16.12 6.83
N LEU A 38 0.26 -14.96 6.19
CA LEU A 38 0.73 -14.69 4.84
C LEU A 38 2.18 -14.20 4.87
N LEU A 39 2.99 -14.71 3.95
CA LEU A 39 4.40 -14.31 3.82
C LEU A 39 4.52 -13.11 2.90
N ILE A 40 5.09 -12.03 3.45
CA ILE A 40 5.42 -10.80 2.75
C ILE A 40 6.80 -10.97 2.12
N LYS A 41 6.95 -10.70 0.81
CA LYS A 41 8.25 -10.72 0.11
C LYS A 41 8.88 -9.32 0.12
N PRO A 42 9.78 -8.97 1.07
CA PRO A 42 10.25 -7.60 1.29
C PRO A 42 10.82 -6.91 0.05
N GLY A 43 11.42 -7.66 -0.88
CA GLY A 43 11.99 -7.12 -2.13
C GLY A 43 10.98 -6.58 -3.15
N LYS A 44 9.65 -6.81 -2.97
CA LYS A 44 8.62 -6.27 -3.87
C LYS A 44 8.02 -4.93 -3.42
N TYR A 45 8.30 -4.48 -2.20
CA TYR A 45 7.68 -3.27 -1.65
C TYR A 45 8.49 -2.03 -1.99
N LYS A 46 7.88 -1.10 -2.72
CA LYS A 46 8.42 0.24 -2.94
C LYS A 46 7.73 1.17 -1.95
N PHE A 47 8.42 1.51 -0.86
CA PHE A 47 7.90 2.46 0.11
C PHE A 47 8.03 3.89 -0.41
N TYR A 48 7.00 4.70 -0.14
CA TYR A 48 7.03 6.16 -0.23
C TYR A 48 7.60 6.73 -1.53
N LYS A 49 6.91 6.48 -2.65
CA LYS A 49 7.23 7.12 -3.94
C LYS A 49 6.12 8.07 -4.37
N LYS A 50 6.49 9.27 -4.84
CA LYS A 50 5.58 10.22 -5.50
C LYS A 50 4.98 9.66 -6.80
N GLU A 51 5.67 8.68 -7.39
CA GLU A 51 5.26 7.96 -8.59
C GLU A 51 5.51 6.47 -8.40
N LEU A 52 4.50 5.64 -8.63
CA LEU A 52 4.63 4.19 -8.56
C LEU A 52 3.85 3.51 -9.69
N LYS A 53 4.43 2.44 -10.24
CA LYS A 53 3.76 1.61 -11.24
C LYS A 53 2.89 0.56 -10.54
N PHE A 54 1.59 0.56 -10.79
CA PHE A 54 0.63 -0.40 -10.26
C PHE A 54 -0.23 -0.94 -11.42
N LEU A 55 -0.22 -2.26 -11.64
CA LEU A 55 -0.98 -2.94 -12.71
C LEU A 55 -0.76 -2.39 -14.13
N GLY A 56 0.44 -1.88 -14.42
CA GLY A 56 0.74 -1.26 -15.71
C GLY A 56 0.50 0.25 -15.76
N TYR A 57 -0.23 0.81 -14.81
CA TYR A 57 -0.50 2.25 -14.69
C TYR A 57 0.54 2.94 -13.83
N ILE A 58 0.81 4.21 -14.12
CA ILE A 58 1.71 5.07 -13.35
C ILE A 58 0.85 5.95 -12.45
N ILE A 59 0.82 5.64 -11.16
CA ILE A 59 0.07 6.42 -10.18
C ILE A 59 0.95 7.59 -9.72
N ARG A 60 0.46 8.81 -9.88
CA ARG A 60 1.10 10.04 -9.41
C ARG A 60 0.25 10.72 -8.35
N GLU A 61 0.89 11.57 -7.55
CA GLU A 61 0.17 12.48 -6.65
C GLU A 61 -0.80 13.33 -7.48
N ASN A 62 -2.11 13.16 -7.23
CA ASN A 62 -3.21 13.91 -7.84
C ASN A 62 -3.59 13.58 -9.31
N ARG A 63 -3.05 12.53 -9.95
CA ARG A 63 -3.51 12.01 -11.27
C ARG A 63 -3.27 10.49 -11.40
N ILE A 64 -4.24 9.78 -11.98
CA ILE A 64 -4.11 8.39 -12.48
C ILE A 64 -3.67 8.46 -13.94
#